data_AF-A0A5Q4Z3B7-F1
#
_entry.id   AF-A0A5Q4Z3B7-F1
#
_cell.length_a   1.000
_cell.length_b   1.000
_cell.length_c   1.000
_cell.angle_alpha   90.00
_cell.angle_beta   90.00
_cell.angle_gamma   90.00
#
_symmetry.space_group_name_H-M   'P 1'
#
loop_
_entity.id
_entity.type
_entity.pdbx_description
1 polymer ?
#
loop_
_entity_poly.entity_id
_entity_poly.type
_entity_poly.pdbx_seq_one_letter_code
_entity_poly.pdbx_strand_id
1 'polypeptide(L)'
;MKLLGAIAVTALSLTFGANAFAQTSTSGLTRAEVMAQLQQAQAEGIVPTHDNDYPPTAAEVARNRELYALEHGTQDAGAVRTAGTPAPAL
;
A
#
# COMPACT_ATOMS: atom_id res chain seq x y z
N MET A 1 -51.96 49.53 -14.87
CA MET A 1 -50.99 48.44 -14.55
C MET A 1 -49.60 49.03 -14.29
N LYS A 2 -49.35 49.43 -13.04
CA LYS A 2 -48.08 49.94 -12.43
C LYS A 2 -48.51 50.68 -11.14
N LEU A 3 -48.01 50.46 -9.93
CA LEU A 3 -46.86 49.73 -9.39
C LEU A 3 -47.31 49.07 -8.08
N LEU A 4 -46.91 47.81 -7.84
CA LEU A 4 -47.06 47.17 -6.54
C LEU A 4 -46.14 47.85 -5.52
N GLY A 5 -46.71 48.12 -4.35
CA GLY A 5 -45.98 48.62 -3.20
C GLY A 5 -45.43 47.52 -2.30
N ALA A 6 -44.99 48.01 -1.14
CA ALA A 6 -44.65 47.30 0.10
C ALA A 6 -43.24 46.71 0.20
N ILE A 7 -42.40 47.48 0.91
CA ILE A 7 -41.21 47.05 1.63
C ILE A 7 -41.65 46.08 2.74
N ALA A 8 -41.04 44.91 2.83
CA ALA A 8 -41.00 44.12 4.06
C ALA A 8 -39.70 43.31 4.10
N VAL A 9 -38.73 43.85 4.83
CA VAL A 9 -37.51 43.16 5.26
C VAL A 9 -37.91 41.89 6.02
N THR A 10 -37.52 40.72 5.54
CA THR A 10 -37.50 39.50 6.35
C THR A 10 -36.26 38.64 6.04
N ALA A 11 -35.45 38.51 7.09
CA ALA A 11 -34.49 37.46 7.39
C ALA A 11 -33.44 37.08 6.34
N LEU A 12 -32.20 37.58 6.57
CA LEU A 12 -30.98 36.83 6.29
C LEU A 12 -31.15 35.39 6.80
N SER A 13 -31.40 34.46 5.90
CA SER A 13 -31.25 33.04 6.19
C SER A 13 -29.75 32.74 6.16
N LEU A 14 -29.10 33.01 7.29
CA LEU A 14 -27.80 32.45 7.64
C LEU A 14 -28.01 30.93 7.67
N THR A 15 -27.80 30.26 6.54
CA THR A 15 -27.71 28.79 6.55
C THR A 15 -26.50 28.45 7.39
N PHE A 16 -26.86 28.03 8.59
CA PHE A 16 -26.06 27.62 9.71
C PHE A 16 -25.24 26.38 9.32
N GLY A 17 -23.92 26.52 9.46
CA GLY A 17 -22.92 25.48 9.64
C GLY A 17 -23.25 24.07 9.15
N ALA A 18 -22.78 23.74 7.94
CA ALA A 18 -22.59 22.35 7.56
C ALA A 18 -21.43 22.22 6.57
N ASN A 19 -20.20 22.57 6.98
CA ASN A 19 -18.95 22.02 6.42
C ASN A 19 -17.81 22.26 7.43
N ALA A 20 -17.98 21.77 8.67
CA ALA A 20 -16.92 21.73 9.67
C ALA A 20 -16.25 20.35 9.72
N PHE A 21 -16.22 19.63 8.61
CA PHE A 21 -15.22 18.59 8.43
C PHE A 21 -14.05 19.26 7.74
N ALA A 22 -12.95 19.43 8.47
CA ALA A 22 -11.66 19.55 7.82
C ALA A 22 -11.55 18.32 6.91
N GLN A 23 -11.82 18.50 5.61
CA GLN A 23 -11.51 17.49 4.61
C GLN A 23 -10.00 17.46 4.55
N THR A 24 -9.38 16.77 5.51
CA THR A 24 -8.01 16.29 5.37
C THR A 24 -8.07 15.20 4.32
N SER A 25 -8.19 15.61 3.06
CA SER A 25 -7.86 14.79 1.91
C SER A 25 -6.34 14.63 1.90
N THR A 26 -5.79 13.99 2.95
CA THR A 26 -4.44 13.46 2.83
C THR A 26 -4.56 12.37 1.76
N SER A 27 -3.99 12.64 0.58
CA SER A 27 -3.73 11.55 -0.36
C SER A 27 -2.69 10.68 0.31
N GLY A 28 -3.16 9.71 1.10
CA GLY A 28 -2.33 8.65 1.62
C GLY A 28 -1.80 7.81 0.47
N LEU A 29 -0.78 6.99 0.77
CA LEU A 29 -0.30 6.00 -0.18
C LEU A 29 -1.47 5.19 -0.71
N THR A 30 -1.50 5.06 -2.03
CA THR A 30 -2.38 4.12 -2.70
C THR A 30 -2.03 2.70 -2.25
N ARG A 31 -3.01 1.79 -2.33
CA ARG A 31 -2.78 0.37 -2.02
C ARG A 31 -1.62 -0.21 -2.84
N ALA A 32 -1.48 0.20 -4.09
CA ALA A 32 -0.40 -0.24 -4.96
C ALA A 32 0.96 0.20 -4.43
N GLU A 33 1.08 1.44 -3.98
CA GLU A 33 2.31 1.98 -3.40
C GLU A 33 2.67 1.30 -2.07
N VAL A 34 1.68 1.00 -1.22
CA VAL A 34 1.92 0.26 0.03
C VAL A 34 2.46 -1.14 -0.27
N MET A 35 1.87 -1.84 -1.24
CA MET A 35 2.33 -3.17 -1.63
C MET A 35 3.75 -3.14 -2.20
N ALA A 36 4.06 -2.14 -3.03
CA ALA A 36 5.43 -1.96 -3.55
C ALA A 36 6.45 -1.74 -2.43
N GLN A 37 6.11 -0.91 -1.44
CA GLN A 37 6.97 -0.68 -0.27
C GLN A 37 7.12 -1.93 0.60
N LEU A 38 6.05 -2.70 0.79
CA LEU A 38 6.13 -3.97 1.51
C LEU A 38 7.03 -4.98 0.80
N GLN A 39 6.95 -5.06 -0.53
CA GLN A 39 7.84 -5.94 -1.30
C GLN A 39 9.31 -5.51 -1.13
N GLN A 40 9.58 -4.21 -1.18
CA GLN A 40 10.92 -3.67 -0.96
C GLN A 40 11.42 -3.97 0.46
N ALA A 41 10.59 -3.74 1.48
CA ALA A 41 10.95 -4.01 2.87
C ALA A 41 11.26 -5.51 3.11
N GLN A 42 10.53 -6.40 2.43
CA GLN A 42 10.81 -7.84 2.46
C GLN A 42 12.17 -8.15 1.83
N ALA A 43 12.47 -7.55 0.67
CA ALA A 43 13.77 -7.70 0.01
C ALA A 43 14.94 -7.18 0.87
N GLU A 44 14.73 -6.10 1.62
CA GLU A 44 15.71 -5.55 2.55
C GLU A 44 15.90 -6.43 3.80
N GLY A 45 14.93 -7.29 4.11
CA GLY A 45 14.91 -8.21 5.25
C GLY A 45 14.36 -7.60 6.53
N ILE A 46 13.84 -6.38 6.49
CA ILE A 46 13.43 -5.61 7.68
C ILE A 46 12.00 -5.91 8.16
N VAL A 47 11.27 -6.75 7.43
CA VAL A 47 9.92 -7.18 7.82
C VAL A 47 10.03 -8.23 8.93
N PRO A 48 9.50 -7.96 10.14
CA PRO A 48 9.53 -8.92 11.25
C PRO A 48 8.69 -10.16 10.91
N THR A 49 9.12 -11.32 11.42
CA THR A 49 8.36 -12.57 11.28
C THR A 49 7.20 -12.65 12.28
N HIS A 50 7.36 -12.01 13.45
CA HIS A 50 6.34 -11.92 14.48
C HIS A 50 6.08 -10.48 14.86
N ASP A 51 4.82 -10.16 15.12
CA ASP A 51 4.35 -8.80 15.43
C ASP A 51 4.98 -8.21 16.70
N ASN A 52 5.48 -9.07 17.61
CA ASN A 52 6.09 -8.65 18.87
C ASN A 52 7.62 -8.48 18.79
N ASP A 53 8.25 -8.95 17.71
CA ASP A 53 9.71 -8.88 17.52
C ASP A 53 10.09 -7.62 16.75
N TYR A 54 9.71 -6.47 17.33
CA TYR A 54 10.00 -5.16 16.76
C TYR A 54 10.86 -4.31 17.71
N PRO A 55 11.98 -3.73 17.23
CA PRO A 55 12.54 -3.86 15.88
C PRO A 55 13.33 -5.18 15.69
N PRO A 56 13.38 -5.73 14.46
CA PRO A 56 14.13 -6.96 14.18
C PRO A 56 15.63 -6.75 14.40
N THR A 57 16.31 -7.75 14.95
CA THR A 57 17.76 -7.72 15.13
C THR A 57 18.49 -7.84 13.79
N ALA A 58 19.76 -7.41 13.74
CA ALA A 58 20.57 -7.52 12.52
C ALA A 58 20.72 -8.97 12.00
N ALA A 59 20.78 -9.94 12.92
CA ALA A 59 20.83 -11.36 12.57
C ALA A 59 19.54 -11.84 11.92
N GLU A 60 18.39 -11.39 12.41
CA GLU A 60 17.10 -11.69 11.81
C GLU A 60 16.94 -11.02 10.45
N VAL A 61 17.39 -9.78 10.29
CA VAL A 61 17.38 -9.10 8.98
C VAL A 61 18.22 -9.86 7.95
N ALA A 62 19.42 -10.34 8.34
CA ALA A 62 20.27 -11.14 7.46
C ALA A 62 19.57 -12.46 7.04
N ARG A 63 19.02 -13.19 8.02
CA ARG A 63 18.25 -14.42 7.77
C ARG A 63 17.05 -14.17 6.84
N ASN A 64 16.29 -13.11 7.08
CA ASN A 64 15.10 -12.79 6.29
C ASN A 64 15.47 -12.48 4.84
N ARG A 65 16.58 -11.78 4.60
CA ARG A 65 17.10 -11.53 3.25
C ARG A 65 17.52 -12.81 2.54
N GLU A 66 18.16 -13.74 3.24
CA GLU A 66 18.51 -15.05 2.68
C GLU A 66 17.26 -15.84 2.28
N LEU A 67 16.24 -15.88 3.16
CA LEU A 67 14.96 -16.52 2.86
C LEU A 67 14.27 -15.90 1.63
N TYR A 68 14.25 -14.56 1.56
CA TYR A 68 13.73 -13.84 0.40
C TYR A 68 14.46 -14.22 -0.89
N ALA A 69 15.80 -14.29 -0.85
CA ALA A 69 16.62 -14.67 -2.00
C ALA A 69 16.39 -16.13 -2.44
N LEU A 70 16.12 -17.05 -1.52
CA LEU A 70 15.77 -18.43 -1.85
C LEU A 70 14.41 -18.51 -2.56
N GLU A 71 13.41 -17.78 -2.06
CA GLU A 71 12.09 -17.74 -2.68
C GLU A 71 12.12 -17.15 -4.10
N HIS A 72 12.87 -16.05 -4.28
CA HIS A 72 12.91 -15.32 -5.56
C HIS A 72 13.97 -15.84 -6.53
N GLY A 73 15.08 -16.41 -6.04
CA GLY A 73 16.20 -16.91 -6.86
C GLY A 73 16.08 -18.38 -7.28
N THR A 74 15.17 -19.17 -6.69
CA THR A 74 14.94 -20.55 -7.12
C THR A 74 14.17 -20.66 -8.43
N GLN A 75 13.55 -19.57 -8.90
CA GLN A 75 12.92 -19.50 -10.23
C GLN A 75 13.97 -19.65 -11.35
N ASP A 76 15.19 -19.13 -11.16
CA ASP A 76 16.29 -19.30 -12.11
C ASP A 76 16.85 -20.73 -12.10
N ALA A 77 16.86 -21.41 -10.95
CA ALA A 77 17.34 -22.80 -10.82
C ALA A 77 16.32 -23.84 -11.32
N GLY A 78 15.02 -23.53 -11.30
CA GLY A 78 13.95 -24.39 -11.84
C GLY A 78 13.95 -24.48 -13.37
N ALA A 79 14.27 -23.37 -14.04
CA ALA A 79 14.38 -23.31 -15.50
C ALA A 79 15.59 -24.13 -16.04
N VAL A 80 16.66 -24.28 -15.24
CA VAL A 80 17.83 -25.08 -15.64
C VAL A 80 17.58 -26.59 -15.51
N ARG A 81 16.76 -27.05 -14.55
CA ARG A 81 16.49 -28.51 -14.38
C ARG A 81 15.58 -29.12 -15.43
N THR A 82 14.68 -28.34 -16.06
CA THR A 82 13.74 -28.87 -17.06
C THR A 82 14.36 -29.06 -18.45
N ALA A 83 15.58 -28.57 -18.69
CA ALA A 83 16.32 -28.78 -19.94
C ALA A 83 17.21 -30.06 -19.93
N GLY A 84 17.24 -30.81 -18.81
CA GLY A 84 18.28 -31.82 -18.54
C GLY A 84 17.89 -33.30 -18.65
N THR A 85 16.74 -33.68 -19.22
CA THR A 85 16.39 -35.10 -19.40
C THR A 85 16.40 -35.49 -20.89
N PRO A 86 17.54 -35.92 -21.46
CA PRO A 86 17.52 -36.61 -22.75
C PRO A 86 16.95 -38.02 -22.55
N ALA A 87 15.84 -38.29 -23.24
CA ALA A 87 15.22 -39.62 -23.29
C ALA A 87 16.20 -40.65 -23.87
N PRO A 88 16.32 -41.86 -23.30
CA PRO A 88 17.14 -42.92 -23.89
C PRO A 88 16.45 -43.46 -25.14
N ALA A 89 17.07 -43.27 -26.31
CA ALA A 89 16.63 -43.88 -27.55
C ALA A 89 17.04 -45.37 -27.58
N LEU A 90 16.06 -46.22 -27.88
CA LEU A 90 16.21 -47.65 -28.17
C LEU A 90 16.70 -47.88 -29.60
#